data_AF-A0A916W377-F1
#
_entry.id   AF-A0A916W377-F1
#
_cell.length_a   1.000
_cell.length_b   1.000
_cell.length_c   1.000
_cell.angle_alpha   90.00
_cell.angle_beta   90.00
_cell.angle_gamma   90.00
#
_symmetry.space_group_name_H-M   'P 1'
#
loop_
_entity.id
_entity.type
_entity.pdbx_description
1 polymer ?
#
loop_
_entity_poly.entity_id
_entity_poly.type
_entity_poly.pdbx_seq_one_letter_code
_entity_poly.pdbx_strand_id
1 'polypeptide(L)'
;MIDSIFYEIALLVLMASALGLLGLVLRQPLVVAFIAVGLVAGPDLLGLVSSTDFIETLSQISIAVLLFLVGLKLDLTLIRSLGRLLLLPVLDR
;
A
#
# COMPACT_ATOMS: atom_id res chain seq x y z
N MET A 1 21.96 13.22 15.20
CA MET A 1 20.56 13.53 15.61
C MET A 1 19.66 13.85 14.41
N ILE A 2 20.20 13.77 13.18
CA ILE A 2 19.49 13.84 11.89
C ILE A 2 19.38 12.43 11.25
N ASP A 3 19.72 11.37 11.99
CA ASP A 3 20.19 10.13 11.37
C ASP A 3 19.27 8.91 11.56
N SER A 4 18.10 9.05 12.21
CA SER A 4 17.19 7.91 12.44
C SER A 4 16.14 7.80 11.34
N ILE A 5 15.27 8.81 11.15
CA ILE A 5 14.14 8.72 10.20
C ILE A 5 14.60 8.59 8.74
N PHE A 6 15.59 9.40 8.32
CA PHE A 6 16.11 9.32 6.95
C PHE A 6 16.78 7.97 6.68
N TYR A 7 17.47 7.40 7.67
CA TYR A 7 18.06 6.08 7.57
C TYR A 7 17.01 4.98 7.53
N GLU A 8 15.99 5.04 8.39
CA GLU A 8 14.85 4.11 8.40
C GLU A 8 14.13 4.09 7.05
N ILE A 9 13.89 5.27 6.45
CA ILE A 9 13.27 5.37 5.12
C ILE A 9 14.18 4.86 4.03
N ALA A 10 15.47 5.22 4.04
CA ALA A 10 16.43 4.73 3.06
C ALA A 10 16.52 3.19 3.11
N LEU A 11 16.53 2.62 4.32
CA LEU A 11 16.54 1.19 4.55
C LEU A 11 15.24 0.53 4.08
N LEU A 12 14.07 1.12 4.38
CA LEU A 12 12.78 0.63 3.89
C LEU A 12 12.70 0.63 2.37
N VAL A 13 13.16 1.70 1.71
CA VAL A 13 13.19 1.80 0.25
C VAL A 13 14.16 0.78 -0.35
N LEU A 14 15.34 0.60 0.25
CA LEU A 14 16.33 -0.37 -0.21
C LEU A 14 15.82 -1.81 -0.07
N MET A 15 15.21 -2.14 1.07
CA MET A 15 14.55 -3.43 1.31
C MET A 15 13.38 -3.64 0.35
N ALA A 16 12.54 -2.63 0.14
CA ALA A 16 11.42 -2.69 -0.80
C ALA A 16 11.88 -2.91 -2.24
N SER A 17 12.98 -2.29 -2.64
CA SER A 17 13.59 -2.51 -3.96
C SER A 17 14.14 -3.94 -4.08
N ALA A 18 14.92 -4.40 -3.10
CA ALA A 18 15.49 -5.74 -3.12
C ALA A 18 14.42 -6.85 -3.11
N LEU A 19 13.47 -6.80 -2.17
CA LEU A 19 12.38 -7.78 -2.09
C LEU A 19 11.39 -7.61 -3.24
N GLY A 20 11.18 -6.39 -3.75
CA GLY A 20 10.35 -6.14 -4.93
C GLY A 20 10.93 -6.81 -6.18
N LEU A 21 12.25 -6.72 -6.38
CA LEU A 21 12.95 -7.43 -7.45
C LEU A 21 12.84 -8.94 -7.29
N LEU A 22 13.05 -9.47 -6.07
CA LEU A 22 12.86 -10.89 -5.78
C LEU A 22 11.41 -11.33 -6.05
N GLY A 23 10.42 -10.53 -5.64
CA GLY A 23 9.01 -10.77 -5.90
C GLY A 23 8.71 -10.84 -7.40
N LEU A 24 9.34 -9.97 -8.19
CA LEU A 24 9.21 -9.96 -9.65
C LEU A 24 9.79 -11.24 -10.28
N VAL A 25 10.97 -11.69 -9.83
CA VAL A 25 11.60 -12.94 -10.28
C VAL A 25 10.74 -14.15 -9.91
N LEU A 26 10.14 -14.14 -8.73
CA LEU A 26 9.25 -15.18 -8.23
C LEU A 26 7.82 -15.09 -8.80
N ARG A 27 7.55 -14.13 -9.70
CA ARG A 27 6.24 -13.85 -10.33
C ARG A 27 5.13 -13.53 -9.32
N GLN A 28 5.47 -12.98 -8.16
CA GLN A 28 4.52 -12.50 -7.18
C GLN A 28 4.06 -11.07 -7.52
N PRO A 29 2.78 -10.73 -7.25
CA PRO A 29 2.34 -9.34 -7.33
C PRO A 29 3.21 -8.44 -6.43
N LEU A 30 3.66 -7.30 -6.96
CA LEU A 30 4.63 -6.43 -6.27
C LEU A 30 4.15 -5.97 -4.88
N VAL A 31 2.84 -5.79 -4.72
CA VAL A 31 2.21 -5.43 -3.45
C VAL A 31 2.51 -6.47 -2.35
N VAL A 32 2.57 -7.76 -2.70
CA VAL A 32 2.89 -8.84 -1.74
C VAL A 32 4.33 -8.70 -1.23
N ALA A 33 5.27 -8.36 -2.12
CA ALA A 33 6.66 -8.12 -1.73
C ALA A 33 6.78 -6.90 -0.79
N PHE A 34 6.04 -5.82 -1.05
CA PHE A 34 6.05 -4.64 -0.17
C PHE A 34 5.43 -4.92 1.21
N ILE A 35 4.36 -5.72 1.27
CA ILE A 35 3.80 -6.17 2.56
C ILE A 35 4.83 -7.01 3.34
N ALA A 36 5.54 -7.90 2.66
CA ALA A 36 6.60 -8.71 3.29
C ALA A 36 7.74 -7.83 3.83
N VAL A 37 8.12 -6.77 3.12
CA VAL A 37 9.11 -5.79 3.61
C VAL A 37 8.64 -5.13 4.89
N GLY A 38 7.39 -4.66 4.94
CA GLY A 38 6.81 -4.03 6.13
C GLY A 38 6.77 -5.00 7.32
N LEU A 39 6.40 -6.26 7.08
CA LEU A 39 6.40 -7.31 8.11
C LEU A 39 7.82 -7.55 8.66
N VAL A 40 8.81 -7.69 7.77
CA VAL A 40 10.21 -7.97 8.12
C VAL A 40 10.88 -6.76 8.80
N ALA A 41 10.67 -5.56 8.29
CA ALA A 41 11.26 -4.33 8.81
C ALA A 41 10.56 -3.79 10.07
N GLY A 42 9.33 -4.27 10.34
CA GLY A 42 8.52 -3.86 11.47
C GLY A 42 9.13 -4.22 12.84
N PRO A 43 8.59 -3.62 13.92
CA PRO A 43 9.09 -3.80 15.28
C PRO A 43 9.05 -5.25 15.76
N ASP A 44 8.08 -6.03 15.29
CA ASP A 44 7.83 -7.40 15.74
C ASP A 44 8.84 -8.44 15.20
N LEU A 45 9.56 -8.12 14.11
CA LEU A 45 10.55 -9.02 13.52
C LEU A 45 11.98 -8.50 13.69
N LEU A 46 12.42 -7.54 12.87
CA LEU A 46 13.80 -7.04 12.92
C LEU A 46 13.96 -5.75 13.72
N GLY A 47 12.88 -5.06 14.08
CA GLY A 47 12.98 -3.84 14.90
C GLY A 47 13.66 -2.66 14.19
N LEU A 48 13.82 -2.72 12.88
CA LEU A 48 14.62 -1.76 12.10
C LEU A 48 13.94 -0.40 11.97
N VAL A 49 12.63 -0.38 12.17
CA VAL A 49 11.79 0.80 12.07
C VAL A 49 11.15 1.07 13.42
N SER A 50 11.44 2.24 13.98
CA SER A 50 10.94 2.70 15.28
C SER A 50 10.10 3.97 15.17
N SER A 51 10.18 4.68 14.04
CA SER A 51 9.48 5.93 13.80
C SER A 51 8.04 5.72 13.31
N THR A 52 7.23 4.99 14.08
CA THR A 52 5.87 4.55 13.71
C THR A 52 4.94 5.71 13.38
N ASP A 53 4.91 6.78 14.18
CA ASP A 53 3.99 7.92 14.00
C ASP A 53 4.21 8.65 12.66
N PHE A 54 5.48 8.81 12.26
CA PHE A 54 5.83 9.46 11.00
C PHE A 54 5.46 8.59 9.80
N ILE A 55 5.74 7.28 9.90
CA ILE A 55 5.43 6.31 8.85
C ILE A 55 3.92 6.14 8.70
N GLU A 56 3.16 6.17 9.79
CA GLU A 56 1.71 6.14 9.76
C GLU A 56 1.16 7.37 9.02
N THR A 57 1.66 8.57 9.37
CA THR A 57 1.26 9.82 8.69
C THR A 57 1.57 9.77 7.19
N LEU A 58 2.77 9.31 6.80
CA LEU A 58 3.14 9.16 5.39
C LEU A 58 2.29 8.10 4.66
N SER A 59 1.96 7.01 5.35
CA SER A 59 1.11 5.95 4.82
C SER A 59 -0.30 6.46 4.53
N GLN A 60 -0.89 7.22 5.46
CA GLN A 60 -2.20 7.85 5.28
C GLN A 60 -2.21 8.77 4.05
N ILE A 61 -1.18 9.60 3.88
CA ILE A 61 -1.03 10.46 2.69
C ILE A 61 -0.93 9.61 1.41
N SER A 62 -0.10 8.57 1.42
CA SER A 62 0.12 7.71 0.26
C SER A 62 -1.14 6.96 -0.17
N ILE A 63 -1.89 6.41 0.80
CA ILE A 63 -3.16 5.72 0.55
C ILE A 63 -4.21 6.72 0.06
N ALA A 64 -4.30 7.91 0.66
CA ALA A 64 -5.24 8.94 0.20
C ALA A 64 -4.97 9.34 -1.26
N VAL A 65 -3.69 9.56 -1.61
CA VAL A 65 -3.28 9.87 -2.99
C VAL A 65 -3.59 8.70 -3.94
N LEU A 66 -3.30 7.45 -3.53
CA LEU A 66 -3.61 6.26 -4.32
C LEU A 66 -5.11 6.12 -4.57
N LEU A 67 -5.94 6.26 -3.54
CA LEU A 67 -7.40 6.17 -3.66
C LEU A 67 -7.97 7.33 -4.48
N PHE A 68 -7.39 8.53 -4.37
CA PHE A 68 -7.74 9.65 -5.23
C PHE A 68 -7.43 9.36 -6.71
N LEU A 69 -6.24 8.84 -7.01
CA LEU A 69 -5.83 8.41 -8.36
C LEU A 69 -6.74 7.30 -8.91
N VAL A 70 -7.09 6.32 -8.07
CA VAL A 70 -8.06 5.28 -8.42
C VAL A 70 -9.39 5.94 -8.76
N GLY A 71 -9.88 6.84 -7.90
CA GLY A 71 -11.10 7.61 -8.11
C GLY A 71 -11.12 8.38 -9.44
N LEU A 72 -10.01 9.01 -9.82
CA LEU A 72 -9.89 9.71 -11.10
C LEU A 72 -9.93 8.78 -12.32
N LYS A 73 -9.53 7.51 -12.17
CA LYS A 73 -9.61 6.50 -13.24
C LYS A 73 -10.97 5.81 -13.32
N LEU A 74 -11.86 6.02 -12.35
CA LEU A 74 -13.18 5.40 -12.34
C LEU A 74 -14.11 6.07 -13.34
N ASP A 75 -14.78 5.26 -14.16
CA ASP A 75 -15.89 5.72 -15.00
C ASP A 75 -17.18 5.71 -14.19
N LEU A 76 -17.70 6.90 -13.87
CA LEU A 76 -18.94 7.10 -13.13
C LEU A 76 -20.15 6.46 -13.84
N THR A 77 -20.10 6.34 -15.17
CA THR A 77 -21.16 5.74 -15.98
C THR A 77 -21.20 4.23 -15.75
N LEU A 78 -20.03 3.58 -15.74
CA LEU A 78 -19.89 2.16 -15.45
C LEU A 78 -20.26 1.84 -13.99
N ILE A 79 -19.85 2.69 -13.05
CA ILE A 79 -20.25 2.55 -11.63
C ILE A 79 -21.77 2.66 -11.48
N ARG A 80 -22.39 3.63 -12.16
CA ARG A 80 -23.85 3.83 -12.08
C ARG A 80 -24.62 2.69 -12.73
N SER A 81 -24.13 2.08 -13.81
CA SER A 81 -24.77 0.94 -14.45
C SER A 81 -24.62 -0.33 -13.60
N LEU A 82 -23.42 -0.63 -13.11
CA LEU A 82 -23.17 -1.75 -12.20
C LEU A 82 -23.95 -1.62 -10.89
N GLY A 83 -23.95 -0.43 -10.29
CA GLY A 83 -24.71 -0.15 -9.07
C GLY A 83 -26.21 -0.39 -9.26
N ARG A 84 -26.77 0.00 -10.42
CA ARG A 84 -28.17 -0.28 -10.75
C ARG A 84 -28.44 -1.78 -10.93
N LEU A 85 -27.52 -2.51 -11.59
CA LEU A 85 -27.64 -3.95 -11.79
C LEU A 85 -27.51 -4.76 -10.48
N LEU A 86 -26.74 -4.26 -9.52
CA LEU A 86 -26.52 -4.93 -8.23
C LEU A 86 -27.60 -4.57 -7.20
N LEU A 87 -28.13 -3.34 -7.21
CA LEU A 87 -29.10 -2.89 -6.20
C LEU A 87 -30.55 -3.22 -6.57
N LEU A 88 -30.94 -3.16 -7.84
CA LEU A 88 -32.33 -3.41 -8.24
C LEU A 88 -32.82 -4.84 -7.93
N PRO A 89 -32.04 -5.91 -8.18
CA PRO A 89 -32.49 -7.27 -7.89
C PRO A 89 -32.46 -7.62 -6.38
N VAL A 90 -31.66 -6.90 -5.60
CA VAL A 90 -31.52 -7.12 -4.14
C VAL A 90 -32.68 -6.50 -3.36
N LEU A 91 -33.32 -5.45 -3.90
CA LEU A 91 -34.47 -4.81 -3.26
C LEU A 91 -35.82 -5.48 -3.61
N ASP A 92 -35.83 -6.38 -4.59
CA ASP A 92 -37.00 -7.11 -5.09
C ASP A 92 -37.16 -8.51 -4.45
N ARG A 93 -36.31 -8.84 -3.46
CA ARG A 93 -36.44 -10.01 -2.58
C ARG A 93 -36.63 -9.56 -1.14
#